data_AF-A0A524BEU7-F1
#
_entry.id   AF-A0A524BEU7-F1
#
_cell.length_a   1.000
_cell.length_b   1.000
_cell.length_c   1.000
_cell.angle_alpha   90.00
_cell.angle_beta   90.00
_cell.angle_gamma   90.00
#
_symmetry.space_group_name_H-M   'P 1'
#
loop_
_entity.id
_entity.type
_entity.pdbx_description
1 polymer ?
#
loop_
_entity_poly.entity_id
_entity_poly.type
_entity_poly.pdbx_seq_one_letter_code
_entity_poly.pdbx_strand_id
1 'polypeptide(L)'
;MIMRTAPILALTGAALILSACGSSSTAPVESASSGAGAVAGNVADCPEGPPARSPLSFGKIGQDGVVGGLYNDTGQPIYVTNGTETPTDNIETPCRLGPGKATFYSGSNLGGNDIELYLSAEDNSFNRAGTRVNMSDGIAFWPQVWVEGFSFRHPGWSREWNCTPDESKRVNISQGQSQSYDTYELGKLTVSRLDDNGSAAREYVGTDSSKVDDWARIDVRISRLGGCS
;
A
#
# COMPACT_ATOMS: atom_id res chain seq x y z
N MET A 1 -36.33 -37.86 -54.43
CA MET A 1 -35.72 -36.72 -55.15
C MET A 1 -34.55 -36.26 -54.29
N ILE A 2 -33.34 -36.33 -54.87
CA ILE A 2 -32.05 -35.73 -54.46
C ILE A 2 -31.58 -36.07 -53.02
N MET A 3 -30.79 -37.11 -52.75
CA MET A 3 -29.47 -37.51 -53.25
C MET A 3 -28.29 -36.77 -52.57
N ARG A 4 -27.45 -37.58 -51.89
CA ARG A 4 -25.99 -37.41 -51.66
C ARG A 4 -25.60 -36.36 -50.61
N THR A 5 -24.54 -36.51 -49.81
CA THR A 5 -23.29 -37.23 -50.03
C THR A 5 -22.58 -37.41 -48.67
N ALA A 6 -22.04 -38.60 -48.44
CA ALA A 6 -20.96 -38.83 -47.49
C ALA A 6 -19.61 -38.39 -48.15
N PRO A 7 -18.38 -38.74 -47.70
CA PRO A 7 -17.91 -39.26 -46.41
C PRO A 7 -16.49 -38.70 -46.01
N ILE A 8 -15.80 -39.39 -45.08
CA ILE A 8 -14.39 -39.86 -45.20
C ILE A 8 -13.20 -39.06 -44.58
N LEU A 9 -12.39 -39.82 -43.83
CA LEU A 9 -10.94 -39.80 -43.52
C LEU A 9 -10.34 -38.56 -42.81
N ALA A 10 -9.80 -38.66 -41.59
CA ALA A 10 -8.61 -39.40 -41.11
C ALA A 10 -7.30 -38.96 -41.77
N LEU A 11 -6.36 -38.38 -41.01
CA LEU A 11 -4.92 -38.63 -41.22
C LEU A 11 -4.07 -38.20 -40.01
N THR A 12 -3.35 -39.20 -39.54
CA THR A 12 -2.14 -39.24 -38.69
C THR A 12 -0.99 -38.36 -39.17
N GLY A 13 -0.09 -37.97 -38.25
CA GLY A 13 1.31 -37.73 -38.63
C GLY A 13 2.13 -36.91 -37.64
N ALA A 14 2.97 -37.61 -36.86
CA ALA A 14 4.10 -37.03 -36.15
C ALA A 14 5.37 -37.06 -37.05
N ALA A 15 6.21 -36.03 -36.98
CA ALA A 15 7.64 -36.04 -37.36
C ALA A 15 8.25 -34.70 -36.90
N LEU A 16 9.17 -34.68 -35.93
CA LEU A 16 10.64 -34.84 -36.04
C LEU A 16 11.40 -33.54 -36.42
N ILE A 17 12.02 -32.97 -35.38
CA ILE A 17 13.36 -32.35 -35.23
C ILE A 17 14.14 -32.01 -36.52
N LEU A 18 14.66 -30.77 -36.62
CA LEU A 18 16.01 -30.51 -37.16
C LEU A 18 16.59 -29.17 -36.65
N SER A 19 17.81 -29.28 -36.12
CA SER A 19 18.76 -28.25 -35.72
C SER A 19 19.31 -27.44 -36.90
N ALA A 20 19.50 -26.14 -36.71
CA ALA A 20 20.37 -25.33 -37.57
C ALA A 20 21.19 -24.34 -36.73
N CYS A 21 22.50 -24.42 -36.87
CA CYS A 21 23.50 -23.50 -36.34
C CYS A 21 24.14 -22.78 -37.54
N GLY A 22 24.29 -21.46 -37.44
CA GLY A 22 25.34 -20.69 -38.14
C GLY A 22 24.94 -19.98 -39.43
N SER A 23 24.83 -18.65 -39.36
CA SER A 23 25.52 -17.73 -40.29
C SER A 23 25.42 -16.28 -39.81
N SER A 24 26.56 -15.60 -39.89
CA SER A 24 26.82 -14.25 -39.43
C SER A 24 26.02 -13.19 -40.21
N SER A 25 25.30 -12.34 -39.49
CA SER A 25 24.86 -11.03 -39.95
C SER A 25 25.12 -10.02 -38.84
N THR A 26 26.07 -9.10 -39.06
CA THR A 26 26.28 -7.91 -38.24
C THR A 26 25.07 -6.99 -38.40
N ALA A 27 24.11 -7.10 -37.48
CA ALA A 27 23.08 -6.09 -37.28
C ALA A 27 23.58 -5.06 -36.25
N PRO A 28 23.26 -3.76 -36.40
CA PRO A 28 23.64 -2.75 -35.43
C PRO A 28 22.98 -3.08 -34.10
N VAL A 29 23.78 -3.16 -33.04
CA VAL A 29 23.27 -3.23 -31.68
C VAL A 29 22.69 -1.85 -31.38
N GLU A 30 21.38 -1.70 -31.54
CA GLU A 30 20.67 -0.60 -30.89
C GLU A 30 20.97 -0.70 -29.40
N SER A 31 21.45 0.41 -28.83
CA SER A 31 21.56 0.58 -27.39
C SER A 31 20.19 0.38 -26.75
N ALA A 32 19.94 -0.85 -26.29
CA ALA A 32 18.94 -1.11 -25.25
C ALA A 32 19.49 -0.57 -23.93
N SER A 33 19.55 0.75 -23.82
CA SER A 33 19.58 1.44 -22.53
C SER A 33 18.13 1.56 -22.05
N SER A 34 17.65 0.51 -21.37
CA SER A 34 16.49 0.61 -20.49
C SER A 34 16.54 -0.49 -19.44
N GLY A 35 16.84 -0.06 -18.21
CA GLY A 35 16.52 -0.79 -16.99
C GLY A 35 17.31 -2.08 -16.79
N ALA A 36 18.54 -1.95 -16.29
CA ALA A 36 19.08 -2.98 -15.41
C ALA A 36 17.99 -3.27 -14.36
N GLY A 37 17.37 -4.45 -14.47
CA GLY A 37 16.40 -4.94 -13.51
C GLY A 37 17.08 -4.93 -12.16
N ALA A 38 16.68 -3.98 -11.31
CA ALA A 38 16.91 -4.10 -9.90
C ALA A 38 16.26 -5.43 -9.50
N VAL A 39 17.10 -6.36 -9.04
CA VAL A 39 16.66 -7.58 -8.39
C VAL A 39 15.66 -7.14 -7.32
N ALA A 40 14.40 -7.54 -7.46
CA ALA A 40 13.38 -7.24 -6.45
C ALA A 40 13.96 -7.60 -5.09
N GLY A 41 14.12 -6.60 -4.22
CA GLY A 41 14.51 -6.86 -2.84
C GLY A 41 13.50 -7.87 -2.28
N ASN A 42 13.97 -8.83 -1.48
CA ASN A 42 13.12 -9.80 -0.80
C ASN A 42 12.32 -9.09 0.31
N VAL A 43 11.42 -8.19 -0.07
CA VAL A 43 10.50 -7.54 0.84
C VAL A 43 9.35 -8.51 1.10
N ALA A 44 9.10 -8.78 2.39
CA ALA A 44 8.03 -9.66 2.81
C ALA A 44 6.65 -9.07 2.43
N ASP A 45 5.72 -9.94 2.05
CA ASP A 45 4.34 -9.50 1.85
C ASP A 45 3.73 -9.03 3.19
N CYS A 46 2.83 -8.05 3.12
CA CYS A 46 2.13 -7.56 4.29
C CYS A 46 1.28 -8.68 4.93
N PRO A 47 1.19 -8.73 6.26
CA PRO A 47 0.41 -9.75 6.95
C PRO A 47 -1.08 -9.66 6.57
N GLU A 48 -1.60 -10.72 5.95
CA GLU A 48 -3.04 -10.81 5.66
C GLU A 48 -3.80 -11.18 6.94
N GLY A 49 -4.97 -10.55 7.14
CA GLY A 49 -5.86 -10.80 8.27
C GLY A 49 -5.43 -10.14 9.59
N PRO A 50 -6.38 -9.92 10.51
CA PRO A 50 -6.07 -9.49 11.87
C PRO A 50 -5.37 -10.63 12.66
N PRO A 51 -4.60 -10.29 13.71
CA PRO A 51 -4.28 -8.94 14.14
C PRO A 51 -3.25 -8.27 13.23
N ALA A 52 -3.22 -6.94 13.29
CA ALA A 52 -2.14 -6.13 12.74
C ALA A 52 -0.81 -6.57 13.35
N ARG A 53 0.20 -6.70 12.49
CA ARG A 53 1.55 -7.15 12.84
C ARG A 53 2.54 -6.17 12.23
N SER A 54 3.79 -6.18 12.71
CA SER A 54 4.86 -5.37 12.13
C SER A 54 4.89 -5.49 10.59
N PRO A 55 5.00 -4.37 9.84
CA PRO A 55 5.25 -3.01 10.32
C PRO A 55 4.02 -2.15 10.62
N LEU A 56 2.85 -2.76 10.81
CA LEU A 56 1.56 -2.06 10.86
C LEU A 56 0.90 -2.08 12.26
N SER A 57 1.63 -2.49 13.29
CA SER A 57 1.19 -2.41 14.68
C SER A 57 2.03 -1.35 15.41
N PHE A 58 1.39 -0.35 16.02
CA PHE A 58 2.06 0.87 16.51
C PHE A 58 1.87 1.08 18.01
N GLY A 59 2.98 1.41 18.67
CA GLY A 59 2.98 1.94 20.02
C GLY A 59 2.56 0.94 21.10
N LYS A 60 2.47 1.43 22.33
CA LYS A 60 1.90 0.67 23.45
C LYS A 60 0.40 0.87 23.45
N ILE A 61 -0.36 -0.19 23.73
CA ILE A 61 -1.82 -0.13 23.85
C ILE A 61 -2.21 0.94 24.89
N GLY A 62 -2.78 2.05 24.41
CA GLY A 62 -3.38 3.13 25.18
C GLY A 62 -4.91 3.10 25.14
N GLN A 63 -5.54 4.10 25.75
CA GLN A 63 -6.99 4.30 25.69
C GLN A 63 -7.42 4.77 24.30
N ASP A 64 -6.66 5.67 23.67
CA ASP A 64 -6.99 6.15 22.34
C ASP A 64 -6.06 5.54 21.28
N GLY A 65 -6.61 5.37 20.09
CA GLY A 65 -5.91 4.80 18.96
C GLY A 65 -6.81 4.57 17.77
N VAL A 66 -6.21 4.06 16.72
CA VAL A 66 -6.85 3.79 15.44
C VAL A 66 -6.59 2.34 15.05
N VAL A 67 -7.62 1.67 14.55
CA VAL A 67 -7.53 0.36 13.88
C VAL A 67 -8.11 0.47 12.47
N GLY A 68 -7.64 -0.36 11.54
CA GLY A 68 -8.10 -0.23 10.17
C GLY A 68 -7.66 -1.29 9.20
N GLY A 69 -8.39 -1.41 8.10
CA GLY A 69 -7.96 -2.12 6.90
C GLY A 69 -7.37 -1.15 5.88
N LEU A 70 -6.24 -1.53 5.27
CA LEU A 70 -5.68 -0.89 4.09
C LEU A 70 -5.88 -1.80 2.87
N TYR A 71 -6.58 -1.31 1.85
CA TYR A 71 -6.93 -2.05 0.64
C TYR A 71 -6.22 -1.45 -0.57
N ASN A 72 -5.50 -2.28 -1.32
CA ASN A 72 -4.77 -1.87 -2.51
C ASN A 72 -5.59 -2.13 -3.79
N ASP A 73 -6.28 -1.09 -4.26
CA ASP A 73 -7.04 -1.07 -5.50
C ASP A 73 -6.27 -0.41 -6.67
N THR A 74 -4.94 -0.23 -6.55
CA THR A 74 -4.12 0.48 -7.55
C THR A 74 -3.85 -0.32 -8.83
N GLY A 75 -4.12 -1.63 -8.81
CA GLY A 75 -3.77 -2.54 -9.90
C GLY A 75 -2.28 -2.92 -9.97
N GLN A 76 -1.44 -2.39 -9.07
CA GLN A 76 -0.02 -2.73 -8.92
C GLN A 76 0.32 -3.02 -7.44
N PRO A 77 1.41 -3.73 -7.13
CA PRO A 77 1.86 -3.83 -5.74
C PRO A 77 2.27 -2.45 -5.21
N ILE A 78 2.00 -2.21 -3.93
CA ILE A 78 2.50 -1.05 -3.18
C ILE A 78 3.31 -1.52 -1.98
N TYR A 79 4.19 -0.68 -1.47
CA TYR A 79 4.94 -0.90 -0.25
C TYR A 79 4.37 -0.04 0.86
N VAL A 80 4.15 -0.66 2.02
CA VAL A 80 3.48 -0.07 3.16
C VAL A 80 4.40 -0.16 4.36
N THR A 81 4.58 0.96 5.06
CA THR A 81 5.26 0.96 6.36
C THR A 81 4.59 1.93 7.30
N ASN A 82 4.83 1.73 8.59
CA ASN A 82 4.71 2.79 9.57
C ASN A 82 5.91 3.75 9.47
N GLY A 83 5.71 4.97 9.92
CA GLY A 83 6.79 5.91 10.18
C GLY A 83 6.39 6.93 11.22
N THR A 84 7.41 7.51 11.83
CA THR A 84 7.33 8.85 12.43
C THR A 84 8.11 9.77 11.50
N GLU A 85 7.71 11.03 11.34
CA GLU A 85 8.22 12.10 10.45
C GLU A 85 9.76 12.25 10.27
N THR A 86 10.58 11.48 10.99
CA THR A 86 12.03 11.46 10.83
C THR A 86 12.52 10.06 10.46
N PRO A 87 13.19 9.88 9.30
CA PRO A 87 14.00 8.71 9.01
C PRO A 87 15.14 8.63 10.02
N THR A 88 14.88 7.98 11.15
CA THR A 88 15.94 7.45 12.01
C THR A 88 16.35 6.08 11.47
N ASP A 89 17.44 5.51 11.98
CA ASP A 89 17.91 4.16 11.62
C ASP A 89 16.88 3.03 11.93
N ASN A 90 15.71 3.37 12.45
CA ASN A 90 14.66 2.46 12.91
C ASN A 90 13.38 2.48 12.04
N ILE A 91 13.38 3.01 10.81
CA ILE A 91 12.22 2.76 9.92
C ILE A 91 12.16 1.26 9.65
N GLU A 92 11.06 0.62 10.04
CA GLU A 92 10.85 -0.79 9.76
C GLU A 92 10.88 -1.03 8.24
N THR A 93 11.36 -2.21 7.83
CA THR A 93 11.33 -2.55 6.40
C THR A 93 9.88 -2.55 5.93
N PRO A 94 9.53 -1.81 4.86
CA PRO A 94 8.18 -1.82 4.33
C PRO A 94 7.74 -3.24 4.02
N CYS A 95 6.46 -3.54 4.12
CA CYS A 95 5.91 -4.78 3.60
C CYS A 95 5.26 -4.54 2.24
N ARG A 96 5.20 -5.57 1.41
CA ARG A 96 4.60 -5.52 0.07
C ARG A 96 3.13 -5.88 0.13
N LEU A 97 2.24 -5.00 -0.33
CA LEU A 97 0.82 -5.27 -0.47
C LEU A 97 0.46 -5.46 -1.94
N GLY A 98 0.12 -6.69 -2.32
CA GLY A 98 -0.27 -7.02 -3.70
C GLY A 98 -1.55 -6.32 -4.17
N PRO A 99 -1.78 -6.24 -5.49
CA PRO A 99 -3.01 -5.66 -6.03
C PRO A 99 -4.23 -6.48 -5.64
N GLY A 100 -5.33 -5.82 -5.27
CA GLY A 100 -6.57 -6.41 -4.80
C GLY A 100 -6.47 -7.06 -3.40
N LYS A 101 -5.35 -6.89 -2.71
CA LYS A 101 -5.13 -7.40 -1.35
C LYS A 101 -5.41 -6.34 -0.30
N ALA A 102 -5.61 -6.82 0.93
CA ALA A 102 -5.77 -5.99 2.10
C ALA A 102 -4.83 -6.44 3.22
N THR A 103 -4.41 -5.47 4.02
CA THR A 103 -3.66 -5.66 5.27
C THR A 103 -4.33 -4.87 6.38
N PHE A 104 -3.99 -5.16 7.63
CA PHE A 104 -4.59 -4.53 8.80
C PHE A 104 -3.53 -3.77 9.59
N TYR A 105 -3.96 -2.65 10.16
CA TYR A 105 -3.11 -1.77 10.95
C TYR A 105 -3.79 -1.40 12.27
N SER A 106 -2.99 -1.16 13.31
CA SER A 106 -3.50 -0.78 14.63
C SER A 106 -2.47 0.03 15.41
N GLY A 107 -2.79 1.26 15.81
CA GLY A 107 -1.84 2.11 16.51
C GLY A 107 -2.47 2.97 17.60
N SER A 108 -1.78 3.11 18.74
CA SER A 108 -2.23 4.02 19.80
C SER A 108 -1.68 5.43 19.61
N ASN A 109 -2.52 6.42 19.84
CA ASN A 109 -2.11 7.83 19.89
C ASN A 109 -1.56 8.25 21.27
N LEU A 110 -1.25 7.28 22.14
CA LEU A 110 -0.65 7.53 23.45
C LEU A 110 0.66 8.34 23.30
N GLY A 111 0.69 9.55 23.87
CA GLY A 111 1.82 10.48 23.74
C GLY A 111 1.62 11.57 22.68
N GLY A 112 0.46 11.63 22.03
CA GLY A 112 0.07 12.70 21.10
C GLY A 112 0.65 12.55 19.69
N ASN A 113 1.19 11.38 19.36
CA ASN A 113 1.70 11.11 18.02
C ASN A 113 0.57 10.61 17.13
N ASP A 114 0.62 11.00 15.86
CA ASP A 114 -0.30 10.56 14.84
C ASP A 114 0.10 9.16 14.32
N ILE A 115 -0.86 8.40 13.82
CA ILE A 115 -0.64 7.10 13.17
C ILE A 115 -0.43 7.36 11.68
N GLU A 116 0.78 7.10 11.19
CA GLU A 116 1.18 7.39 9.82
C GLU A 116 1.34 6.11 9.00
N LEU A 117 0.66 6.03 7.86
CA LEU A 117 0.85 5.01 6.85
C LEU A 117 1.56 5.64 5.64
N TYR A 118 2.76 5.15 5.34
CA TYR A 118 3.49 5.50 4.13
C TYR A 118 3.20 4.47 3.05
N LEU A 119 2.64 4.93 1.92
CA LEU A 119 2.28 4.12 0.76
C LEU A 119 3.17 4.55 -0.41
N SER A 120 3.92 3.64 -1.01
CA SER A 120 4.89 3.97 -2.06
C SER A 120 5.00 2.86 -3.11
N ALA A 121 5.50 3.20 -4.29
CA ALA A 121 5.84 2.24 -5.35
C ALA A 121 7.22 1.60 -5.16
N GLU A 122 8.03 2.13 -4.23
CA GLU A 122 9.40 1.73 -3.97
C GLU A 122 9.53 0.88 -2.69
N ASP A 123 10.40 -0.12 -2.74
CA ASP A 123 10.62 -1.12 -1.68
C ASP A 123 11.56 -0.65 -0.56
N ASN A 124 11.98 0.61 -0.60
CA ASN A 124 13.01 1.15 0.27
C ASN A 124 12.49 2.34 1.09
N SER A 125 13.01 2.51 2.30
CA SER A 125 12.54 3.54 3.23
C SER A 125 13.16 4.93 3.04
N PHE A 126 14.19 5.07 2.19
CA PHE A 126 15.06 6.25 2.16
C PHE A 126 15.03 7.06 0.85
N ASN A 127 14.58 6.44 -0.24
CA ASN A 127 14.44 6.99 -1.58
C ASN A 127 13.12 6.52 -2.16
N ARG A 128 12.05 7.13 -1.68
CA ARG A 128 10.67 6.75 -2.02
C ARG A 128 9.76 7.96 -2.05
N ALA A 129 8.72 7.88 -2.88
CA ALA A 129 7.65 8.87 -2.93
C ALA A 129 6.30 8.18 -2.93
N GLY A 130 5.26 8.91 -2.55
CA GLY A 130 3.91 8.39 -2.60
C GLY A 130 2.93 9.15 -1.73
N THR A 131 2.00 8.40 -1.13
CA THR A 131 0.91 8.93 -0.30
C THR A 131 1.18 8.61 1.16
N ARG A 132 1.13 9.62 2.02
CA ARG A 132 1.11 9.47 3.48
C ARG A 132 -0.33 9.68 3.97
N VAL A 133 -0.85 8.72 4.72
CA VAL A 133 -2.15 8.83 5.40
C VAL A 133 -1.88 8.95 6.89
N ASN A 134 -2.26 10.08 7.46
CA ASN A 134 -2.09 10.33 8.88
C ASN A 134 -3.46 10.29 9.56
N MET A 135 -3.51 9.66 10.72
CA MET A 135 -4.74 9.45 11.49
C MET A 135 -4.49 9.72 12.96
N SER A 136 -5.45 10.36 13.61
CA SER A 136 -5.36 10.68 15.03
C SER A 136 -6.71 10.47 15.69
N ASP A 137 -6.75 9.76 16.80
CA ASP A 137 -7.90 9.70 17.70
C ASP A 137 -7.36 10.00 19.10
N GLY A 138 -7.57 11.24 19.55
CA GLY A 138 -6.94 11.73 20.78
C GLY A 138 -8.00 12.09 21.82
N ILE A 139 -7.65 11.94 23.10
CA ILE A 139 -8.52 12.17 24.28
C ILE A 139 -9.44 13.41 24.19
N ALA A 140 -8.99 14.49 23.54
CA ALA A 140 -9.68 15.78 23.49
C ALA A 140 -10.35 16.11 22.15
N PHE A 141 -10.17 15.31 21.10
CA PHE A 141 -10.62 15.65 19.76
C PHE A 141 -11.22 14.45 19.03
N TRP A 142 -12.17 14.74 18.14
CA TRP A 142 -12.74 13.74 17.24
C TRP A 142 -11.66 13.10 16.37
N PRO A 143 -11.84 11.85 15.92
CA PRO A 143 -10.96 11.23 14.94
C PRO A 143 -10.68 12.15 13.76
N GLN A 144 -9.41 12.32 13.45
CA GLN A 144 -8.90 13.18 12.37
C GLN A 144 -8.14 12.37 11.34
N VAL A 145 -8.27 12.80 10.08
CA VAL A 145 -7.52 12.26 8.97
C VAL A 145 -6.97 13.40 8.12
N TRP A 146 -5.74 13.23 7.62
CA TRP A 146 -5.22 14.02 6.51
C TRP A 146 -4.32 13.16 5.66
N VAL A 147 -4.24 13.54 4.39
CA VAL A 147 -3.47 12.84 3.38
C VAL A 147 -2.49 13.81 2.78
N GLU A 148 -1.28 13.34 2.56
CA GLU A 148 -0.18 14.14 2.05
C GLU A 148 0.53 13.39 0.92
N GLY A 149 1.04 14.13 -0.06
CA GLY A 149 2.05 13.64 -0.97
C GLY A 149 3.42 13.80 -0.31
N PHE A 150 4.27 12.77 -0.37
CA PHE A 150 5.62 12.83 0.18
C PHE A 150 6.67 12.39 -0.82
N SER A 151 7.90 12.90 -0.66
CA SER A 151 9.10 12.40 -1.32
C SER A 151 10.27 12.42 -0.34
N PHE A 152 10.89 11.26 -0.15
CA PHE A 152 12.21 11.13 0.48
C PHE A 152 13.28 11.00 -0.60
N ARG A 153 14.30 11.86 -0.55
CA ARG A 153 15.52 11.69 -1.34
C ARG A 153 16.73 11.84 -0.42
N HIS A 154 17.57 10.81 -0.37
CA HIS A 154 18.85 10.84 0.32
C HIS A 154 19.99 10.81 -0.72
N PRO A 155 20.83 11.86 -0.77
CA PRO A 155 22.17 11.71 -0.21
C PRO A 155 22.63 12.97 0.54
N GLY A 156 22.58 12.93 1.87
CA GLY A 156 23.25 13.91 2.74
C GLY A 156 22.33 14.82 3.57
N TRP A 157 21.02 14.77 3.37
CA TRP A 157 20.03 15.47 4.19
C TRP A 157 18.77 14.61 4.35
N SER A 158 18.41 14.26 5.57
CA SER A 158 17.24 13.44 5.94
C SER A 158 15.94 14.27 5.96
N ARG A 159 15.63 15.02 4.89
CA ARG A 159 14.40 15.83 4.85
C ARG A 159 13.34 15.16 3.98
N GLU A 160 12.23 14.83 4.61
CA GLU A 160 10.96 14.59 3.94
C GLU A 160 10.53 15.86 3.22
N TRP A 161 10.16 15.75 1.95
CA TRP A 161 9.51 16.82 1.22
C TRP A 161 8.03 16.53 1.15
N ASN A 162 7.25 17.27 1.94
CA ASN A 162 5.79 17.27 1.84
C ASN A 162 5.42 18.15 0.65
N CYS A 163 4.92 17.54 -0.43
CA CYS A 163 4.40 18.22 -1.61
C CYS A 163 2.88 18.44 -1.52
N THR A 164 2.43 18.63 -0.29
CA THR A 164 1.05 18.64 0.10
C THR A 164 0.31 19.88 -0.44
N PRO A 165 -0.79 19.73 -1.19
CA PRO A 165 -1.65 20.85 -1.59
C PRO A 165 -2.52 21.34 -0.41
N ASP A 166 -3.10 22.54 -0.54
CA ASP A 166 -4.00 23.12 0.48
C ASP A 166 -5.25 22.25 0.78
N GLU A 167 -5.58 21.31 -0.10
CA GLU A 167 -6.72 20.38 0.03
C GLU A 167 -6.47 19.22 1.00
N SER A 168 -5.23 19.09 1.49
CA SER A 168 -4.81 18.07 2.46
C SER A 168 -5.23 18.32 3.90
N LYS A 169 -5.94 19.43 4.20
CA LYS A 169 -6.19 19.89 5.57
C LYS A 169 -6.73 18.76 6.45
N ARG A 170 -6.31 18.74 7.72
CA ARG A 170 -6.86 17.84 8.75
C ARG A 170 -8.39 17.97 8.76
N VAL A 171 -9.07 16.84 8.53
CA VAL A 171 -10.54 16.74 8.55
C VAL A 171 -10.95 15.90 9.75
N ASN A 172 -11.90 16.40 10.54
CA ASN A 172 -12.60 15.57 11.52
C ASN A 172 -13.54 14.63 10.77
N ILE A 173 -13.42 13.32 11.00
CA ILE A 173 -14.25 12.31 10.35
C ILE A 173 -15.13 11.61 11.40
N SER A 174 -16.45 11.72 11.24
CA SER A 174 -17.42 11.09 12.14
C SER A 174 -17.69 9.65 11.72
N GLN A 175 -18.20 8.82 12.64
CA GLN A 175 -18.64 7.46 12.32
C GLN A 175 -19.63 7.44 11.14
N GLY A 176 -19.45 6.49 10.22
CA GLY A 176 -20.22 6.35 8.98
C GLY A 176 -19.80 7.31 7.86
N GLN A 177 -18.87 8.25 8.09
CA GLN A 177 -18.42 9.18 7.06
C GLN A 177 -17.25 8.62 6.26
N SER A 178 -17.09 9.16 5.05
CA SER A 178 -15.94 8.89 4.19
C SER A 178 -15.43 10.20 3.57
N GLN A 179 -14.11 10.33 3.51
CA GLN A 179 -13.41 11.41 2.84
C GLN A 179 -12.68 10.83 1.63
N SER A 180 -12.85 11.44 0.46
CA SER A 180 -12.16 11.03 -0.77
C SER A 180 -11.19 12.10 -1.22
N TYR A 181 -10.10 11.66 -1.84
CA TYR A 181 -9.05 12.47 -2.41
C TYR A 181 -8.80 11.99 -3.84
N ASP A 182 -8.65 12.92 -4.78
CA ASP A 182 -8.29 12.62 -6.18
C ASP A 182 -7.51 13.79 -6.76
N THR A 183 -6.25 13.89 -6.37
CA THR A 183 -5.31 14.85 -6.94
C THR A 183 -4.06 14.11 -7.43
N TYR A 184 -3.16 14.84 -8.11
CA TYR A 184 -1.87 14.26 -8.47
C TYR A 184 -1.01 14.05 -7.22
N GLU A 185 -0.99 15.06 -6.34
CA GLU A 185 -0.10 15.13 -5.19
C GLU A 185 -0.50 14.13 -4.09
N LEU A 186 -1.81 14.02 -3.80
CA LEU A 186 -2.32 13.12 -2.75
C LEU A 186 -2.55 11.69 -3.25
N GLY A 187 -2.71 11.53 -4.56
CA GLY A 187 -3.17 10.30 -5.18
C GLY A 187 -4.70 10.22 -5.22
N LYS A 188 -5.21 9.00 -5.39
CA LYS A 188 -6.64 8.69 -5.42
C LYS A 188 -6.99 7.64 -4.37
N LEU A 189 -7.68 8.06 -3.32
CA LEU A 189 -8.01 7.21 -2.19
C LEU A 189 -9.28 7.66 -1.47
N THR A 190 -9.88 6.74 -0.74
CA THR A 190 -10.99 6.99 0.17
C THR A 190 -10.61 6.52 1.57
N VAL A 191 -10.83 7.39 2.56
CA VAL A 191 -10.67 7.11 3.98
C VAL A 191 -12.05 7.09 4.61
N SER A 192 -12.43 5.99 5.25
CA SER A 192 -13.77 5.76 5.79
C SER A 192 -13.72 5.50 7.29
N ARG A 193 -14.47 6.27 8.07
CA ARG A 193 -14.65 6.01 9.49
C ARG A 193 -15.84 5.08 9.69
N LEU A 194 -15.59 3.88 10.15
CA LEU A 194 -16.62 2.89 10.47
C LEU A 194 -17.09 3.08 11.92
N ASP A 195 -18.18 2.41 12.29
CA ASP A 195 -18.67 2.40 13.67
C ASP A 195 -17.64 1.76 14.60
N ASP A 196 -17.51 2.32 15.81
CA ASP A 196 -16.67 1.72 16.83
C ASP A 196 -17.25 0.39 17.30
N ASN A 197 -16.36 -0.59 17.40
CA ASN A 197 -16.72 -1.94 17.77
C ASN A 197 -15.55 -2.54 18.54
N GLY A 198 -15.68 -2.60 19.86
CA GLY A 198 -14.59 -3.07 20.71
C GLY A 198 -14.18 -4.51 20.44
N SER A 199 -15.08 -5.38 19.98
CA SER A 199 -14.70 -6.74 19.58
C SER A 199 -13.81 -6.73 18.32
N ALA A 200 -14.15 -5.91 17.33
CA ALA A 200 -13.33 -5.75 16.13
C ALA A 200 -11.98 -5.07 16.43
N ALA A 201 -11.97 -4.05 17.31
CA ALA A 201 -10.73 -3.38 17.70
C ALA A 201 -9.77 -4.33 18.43
N ARG A 202 -10.28 -5.13 19.36
CA ARG A 202 -9.54 -6.20 20.04
C ARG A 202 -8.97 -7.24 19.07
N GLU A 203 -9.77 -7.66 18.09
CA GLU A 203 -9.32 -8.58 17.03
C GLU A 203 -8.19 -7.97 16.19
N TYR A 204 -8.34 -6.71 15.76
CA TYR A 204 -7.35 -6.01 14.94
C TYR A 204 -6.05 -5.75 15.71
N VAL A 205 -6.12 -5.42 17.00
CA VAL A 205 -4.95 -5.20 17.85
C VAL A 205 -4.31 -6.52 18.29
N GLY A 206 -5.09 -7.59 18.41
CA GLY A 206 -4.66 -8.87 18.96
C GLY A 206 -4.59 -8.87 20.49
N THR A 207 -5.59 -8.26 21.15
CA THR A 207 -5.66 -8.15 22.62
C THR A 207 -7.07 -8.39 23.14
N ASP A 208 -7.21 -8.90 24.35
CA ASP A 208 -8.51 -9.01 25.06
C ASP A 208 -8.83 -7.77 25.91
N SER A 209 -7.93 -6.78 25.93
CA SER A 209 -8.05 -5.58 26.77
C SER A 209 -9.17 -4.66 26.31
N SER A 210 -10.07 -4.27 27.21
CA SER A 210 -11.14 -3.29 26.92
C SER A 210 -10.62 -1.86 26.71
N LYS A 211 -9.32 -1.61 26.90
CA LYS A 211 -8.69 -0.31 26.61
C LYS A 211 -8.73 0.09 25.14
N VAL A 212 -9.05 -0.85 24.24
CA VAL A 212 -9.13 -0.57 22.80
C VAL A 212 -10.57 -0.50 22.30
N ASP A 213 -11.56 -0.58 23.19
CA ASP A 213 -12.96 -0.73 22.79
C ASP A 213 -13.53 0.50 22.07
N ASP A 214 -12.94 1.65 22.35
CA ASP A 214 -13.25 2.98 21.84
C ASP A 214 -12.31 3.42 20.72
N TRP A 215 -11.32 2.61 20.33
CA TRP A 215 -10.39 2.98 19.26
C TRP A 215 -11.12 3.18 17.94
N ALA A 216 -10.75 4.25 17.24
CA ALA A 216 -11.31 4.58 15.97
C ALA A 216 -11.02 3.55 14.89
N ARG A 217 -12.08 2.93 14.35
CA ARG A 217 -12.01 2.13 13.12
C ARG A 217 -12.03 3.00 11.87
N ILE A 218 -10.88 3.13 11.21
CA ILE A 218 -10.68 3.90 9.97
C ILE A 218 -10.17 2.93 8.89
N ASP A 219 -10.86 2.82 7.77
CA ASP A 219 -10.42 2.01 6.63
C ASP A 219 -9.87 2.93 5.51
N VAL A 220 -8.83 2.48 4.82
CA VAL A 220 -8.16 3.20 3.72
C VAL A 220 -8.20 2.36 2.45
N ARG A 221 -8.83 2.88 1.39
CA ARG A 221 -8.85 2.27 0.06
C ARG A 221 -8.07 3.15 -0.91
N ILE A 222 -6.96 2.66 -1.45
CA ILE A 222 -6.12 3.41 -2.39
C ILE A 222 -6.19 2.83 -3.80
N SER A 223 -6.39 3.69 -4.78
CA SER A 223 -6.48 3.34 -6.22
C SER A 223 -5.43 4.04 -7.08
N ARG A 224 -4.75 5.06 -6.56
CA ARG A 224 -3.56 5.68 -7.18
C ARG A 224 -2.68 6.30 -6.09
N LEU A 225 -1.37 6.08 -6.16
CA LEU A 225 -0.40 6.77 -5.31
C LEU A 225 -0.25 8.25 -5.72
N GLY A 226 0.01 9.09 -4.74
CA GLY A 226 0.40 10.49 -4.93
C GLY A 226 1.86 10.64 -5.35
N GLY A 227 2.30 11.88 -5.51
CA GLY A 227 3.69 12.17 -5.87
C GLY A 227 4.02 13.65 -5.81
N CYS A 228 5.31 13.97 -5.82
CA CYS A 228 5.81 15.33 -5.86
C CYS A 228 6.28 15.68 -7.27
N SER A 229 5.78 16.79 -7.83
CA SER A 229 6.22 17.36 -9.11
C SER A 229 7.51 18.16 -8.96
#